data_AF-A0A9E3ITL7-F1
#
_entry.id   AF-A0A9E3ITL7-F1
#
_cell.length_a   1.000
_cell.length_b   1.000
_cell.length_c   1.000
_cell.angle_alpha   90.00
_cell.angle_beta   90.00
_cell.angle_gamma   90.00
#
_symmetry.space_group_name_H-M   'P 1'
#
loop_
_entity.id
_entity.type
_entity.pdbx_description
1 polymer ?
#
loop_
_entity_poly.entity_id
_entity_poly.type
_entity_poly.pdbx_seq_one_letter_code
_entity_poly.pdbx_strand_id
1 'polypeptide(L)'
;MGMLKIGYVRLRDAAAQDDTTALKAAGCQVVRAEEPGLGGGAGGGGHVLNSILDFIGPGDQLVVTRLDRLAPTGRGLLDALDSLQARGATLQVLEPELSSQGAAGRTLRAVLQAVADLEPAGPNGRRRRPAAPAQEIFALQRAGVGPVEIARRLGVSRMTVWRKLKAVEGARA
;
A
#
# COMPACT_ATOMS: atom_id res chain seq x y z
N MET A 1 -16.61 29.17 0.16
CA MET A 1 -15.25 28.73 0.56
C MET A 1 -14.53 28.32 -0.71
N GLY A 2 -13.28 28.78 -0.89
CA GLY A 2 -12.49 28.42 -2.08
C GLY A 2 -12.07 26.96 -2.04
N MET A 3 -11.94 26.35 -3.22
CA MET A 3 -11.48 24.96 -3.40
C MET A 3 -10.03 24.80 -2.91
N LEU A 4 -9.81 23.91 -1.94
CA LEU A 4 -8.45 23.56 -1.50
C LEU A 4 -7.89 22.44 -2.39
N LYS A 5 -6.67 22.63 -2.91
CA LYS A 5 -5.85 21.65 -3.62
C LYS A 5 -4.76 21.12 -2.69
N ILE A 6 -4.92 19.86 -2.31
CA ILE A 6 -3.99 19.16 -1.42
C ILE A 6 -3.15 18.21 -2.29
N GLY A 7 -1.86 18.47 -2.39
CA GLY A 7 -0.91 17.56 -3.04
C GLY A 7 -0.54 16.41 -2.12
N TYR A 8 -0.45 15.20 -2.66
CA TYR A 8 0.03 14.02 -1.94
C TYR A 8 1.21 13.38 -2.67
N VAL A 9 2.29 13.13 -1.93
CA VAL A 9 3.53 12.53 -2.45
C VAL A 9 4.02 11.44 -1.50
N ARG A 10 4.62 10.38 -2.03
CA ARG A 10 5.26 9.30 -1.24
C ARG A 10 6.76 9.38 -1.40
N LEU A 11 7.49 9.49 -0.29
CA LEU A 11 8.96 9.62 -0.27
C LEU A 11 9.64 8.26 -0.42
N ARG A 12 9.46 7.59 -1.56
CA ARG A 12 9.92 6.20 -1.78
C ARG A 12 11.12 6.05 -2.70
N ASP A 13 11.41 7.08 -3.47
CA ASP A 13 12.45 7.10 -4.49
C ASP A 13 12.93 8.54 -4.74
N ALA A 14 13.98 8.67 -5.56
CA ALA A 14 14.56 9.96 -5.90
C ALA A 14 13.59 10.89 -6.64
N ALA A 15 12.57 10.35 -7.31
CA ALA A 15 11.58 11.14 -8.05
C ALA A 15 10.56 11.85 -7.13
N ALA A 16 10.55 11.55 -5.83
CA ALA A 16 9.68 12.24 -4.87
C ALA A 16 9.91 13.76 -4.82
N GLN A 17 11.14 14.22 -5.09
CA GLN A 17 11.46 15.65 -5.13
C GLN A 17 10.84 16.33 -6.36
N ASP A 18 10.92 15.69 -7.52
CA ASP A 18 10.29 16.17 -8.75
C ASP A 18 8.76 16.15 -8.61
N ASP A 19 8.21 15.09 -8.01
CA ASP A 19 6.79 14.96 -7.71
C ASP A 19 6.30 16.12 -6.82
N THR A 20 7.06 16.45 -5.76
CA THR A 20 6.76 17.57 -4.87
C THR A 20 6.79 18.92 -5.61
N THR A 21 7.75 19.10 -6.51
CA THR A 21 7.91 20.32 -7.31
C THR A 21 6.74 20.48 -8.28
N ALA A 22 6.36 19.41 -8.97
CA ALA A 22 5.22 19.38 -9.88
C ALA A 22 3.89 19.70 -9.15
N LEU A 23 3.67 19.14 -7.96
CA LEU A 23 2.47 19.42 -7.15
C LEU A 23 2.39 20.90 -6.74
N LYS A 24 3.51 21.50 -6.35
CA LYS A 24 3.57 22.94 -6.04
C LYS A 24 3.29 23.79 -7.29
N ALA A 25 3.88 23.44 -8.43
CA ALA A 25 3.66 24.12 -9.70
C ALA A 25 2.19 24.01 -10.17
N ALA A 26 1.50 22.91 -9.85
CA ALA A 26 0.08 22.71 -10.12
C ALA A 26 -0.86 23.52 -9.19
N GLY A 27 -0.31 24.31 -8.27
CA GLY A 27 -1.06 25.20 -7.37
C GLY A 27 -1.62 24.49 -6.14
N CYS A 28 -1.04 23.37 -5.70
CA CYS A 28 -1.41 22.77 -4.42
C CYS A 28 -1.00 23.70 -3.26
N GLN A 29 -1.96 24.14 -2.44
CA GLN A 29 -1.65 25.02 -1.31
C GLN A 29 -0.93 24.28 -0.19
N VAL A 30 -1.21 22.98 -0.05
CA VAL A 30 -0.55 22.10 0.91
C VAL A 30 -0.05 20.87 0.17
N VAL A 31 1.21 20.51 0.34
CA VAL A 31 1.75 19.22 -0.13
C VAL A 31 2.10 18.37 1.07
N ARG A 32 1.46 17.20 1.17
CA ARG A 32 1.61 16.23 2.25
C ARG A 32 2.45 15.06 1.76
N ALA A 33 3.53 14.78 2.49
CA ALA A 33 4.44 13.69 2.18
C ALA A 33 4.18 12.49 3.09
N GLU A 34 4.03 11.31 2.50
CA GLU A 34 3.99 10.02 3.18
C GLU A 34 5.41 9.43 3.20
N GLU A 35 5.94 9.26 4.41
CA GLU A 35 7.22 8.61 4.63
C GLU A 35 7.10 7.08 4.43
N PRO A 36 8.20 6.40 4.05
CA PRO A 36 8.20 4.95 4.07
C PRO A 36 7.99 4.45 5.51
N GLY A 37 6.99 3.58 5.70
CA GLY A 37 6.78 2.94 6.99
C GLY A 37 8.04 2.25 7.51
N LEU A 38 8.50 2.62 8.70
CA LEU A 38 9.58 1.96 9.43
C LEU A 38 9.08 0.60 9.94
N GLY A 39 9.00 -0.40 9.04
CA GLY A 39 8.67 -1.77 9.41
C GLY A 39 8.04 -2.56 8.27
N GLY A 40 8.65 -3.69 7.91
CA GLY A 40 8.19 -4.61 6.86
C GLY A 40 6.91 -5.39 7.18
N GLY A 41 5.91 -4.74 7.79
CA GLY A 41 4.56 -5.24 8.00
C GLY A 41 3.53 -4.49 7.16
N ALA A 42 2.46 -5.18 6.77
CA ALA A 42 1.41 -4.70 5.86
C ALA A 42 0.55 -3.51 6.36
N GLY A 43 0.96 -2.82 7.45
CA GLY A 43 0.22 -1.72 8.06
C GLY A 43 1.01 -0.43 8.25
N GLY A 44 2.23 -0.32 7.72
CA GLY A 44 3.12 0.81 8.00
C GLY A 44 2.98 2.04 7.09
N GLY A 45 2.07 2.06 6.11
CA GLY A 45 1.95 3.17 5.17
C GLY A 45 0.51 3.59 4.94
N GLY A 46 0.28 4.89 4.78
CA GLY A 46 -1.04 5.48 4.49
C GLY A 46 -1.59 6.35 5.61
N HIS A 47 -0.81 6.63 6.67
CA HIS A 47 -1.28 7.50 7.76
C HIS A 47 -1.55 8.92 7.28
N VAL A 48 -0.69 9.43 6.39
CA VAL A 48 -0.84 10.77 5.83
C VAL A 48 -1.98 10.80 4.84
N LEU A 49 -2.09 9.80 3.96
CA LEU A 49 -3.23 9.70 3.04
C LEU A 49 -4.56 9.63 3.79
N ASN A 50 -4.68 8.76 4.79
CA ASN A 50 -5.90 8.62 5.59
C ASN A 50 -6.25 9.91 6.31
N SER A 51 -5.25 10.59 6.90
CA SER A 51 -5.47 11.90 7.52
C SER A 51 -6.02 12.91 6.53
N ILE A 52 -5.53 12.93 5.28
CA ILE A 52 -6.09 13.80 4.23
C ILE A 52 -7.54 13.43 3.94
N LEU A 53 -7.83 12.15 3.72
CA LEU A 53 -9.19 11.66 3.46
C LEU A 53 -10.16 11.93 4.63
N ASP A 54 -9.64 12.04 5.86
CA ASP A 54 -10.43 12.34 7.05
C ASP A 54 -10.84 13.81 7.17
N PHE A 55 -10.03 14.75 6.65
CA PHE A 55 -10.30 16.18 6.76
C PHE A 55 -10.83 16.81 5.46
N ILE A 56 -10.55 16.19 4.31
CA ILE A 56 -10.91 16.75 3.01
C ILE A 56 -12.43 16.94 2.91
N GLY A 57 -12.85 18.09 2.37
CA GLY A 57 -14.23 18.51 2.39
C GLY A 57 -14.86 18.68 1.00
N PRO A 58 -16.14 19.07 0.96
CA PRO A 58 -16.87 19.30 -0.28
C PRO A 58 -16.22 20.39 -1.13
N GLY A 59 -15.96 20.07 -2.39
CA GLY A 59 -15.33 20.98 -3.35
C GLY A 59 -13.80 20.99 -3.32
N ASP A 60 -13.16 20.29 -2.38
CA ASP A 60 -11.71 20.15 -2.35
C ASP A 60 -11.21 19.12 -3.38
N GLN A 61 -9.90 19.19 -3.64
CA GLN A 61 -9.22 18.34 -4.60
C GLN A 61 -7.94 17.74 -4.02
N LEU A 62 -7.86 16.42 -4.02
CA LEU A 62 -6.62 15.68 -3.82
C LEU A 62 -5.87 15.62 -5.16
N VAL A 63 -4.60 16.02 -5.16
CA VAL A 63 -3.75 16.06 -6.36
C VAL A 63 -2.58 15.10 -6.18
N VAL A 64 -2.34 14.25 -7.16
CA VAL A 64 -1.17 13.36 -7.25
C VAL A 64 -0.52 13.50 -8.61
N THR A 65 0.78 13.22 -8.71
CA THR A 65 1.44 13.26 -10.03
C THR A 65 1.01 12.11 -10.91
N ARG A 66 0.93 10.89 -10.36
CA ARG A 66 0.53 9.67 -11.08
C ARG A 66 -0.35 8.79 -10.18
N LEU A 67 -1.15 7.90 -10.77
CA LEU A 67 -2.04 7.01 -10.01
C LEU A 67 -1.27 6.09 -9.05
N ASP A 68 -0.14 5.51 -9.46
CA ASP A 68 0.67 4.63 -8.60
C ASP A 68 1.24 5.34 -7.37
N ARG A 69 1.32 6.68 -7.41
CA ARG A 69 1.69 7.51 -6.26
C ARG A 69 0.56 7.65 -5.24
N LEU A 70 -0.69 7.42 -5.61
CA LEU A 70 -1.80 7.37 -4.65
C LEU A 70 -1.82 6.01 -3.95
N ALA A 71 -2.01 4.93 -4.73
CA ALA A 71 -2.07 3.56 -4.24
C ALA A 71 -1.39 2.58 -5.21
N PRO A 72 -0.76 1.50 -4.70
CA PRO A 72 -0.06 0.53 -5.54
C PRO A 72 -0.98 -0.49 -6.23
N THR A 73 -2.27 -0.50 -5.87
CA THR A 73 -3.25 -1.46 -6.39
C THR A 73 -4.49 -0.75 -6.90
N GLY A 74 -5.13 -1.31 -7.93
CA GLY A 74 -6.41 -0.85 -8.46
C GLY A 74 -7.48 -0.79 -7.38
N ARG A 75 -7.54 -1.80 -6.50
CA ARG A 75 -8.44 -1.77 -5.34
C ARG A 75 -8.19 -0.59 -4.41
N GLY A 76 -6.93 -0.30 -4.09
CA GLY A 76 -6.58 0.83 -3.23
C GLY A 76 -6.91 2.18 -3.86
N LEU A 77 -6.82 2.29 -5.20
CA LEU A 77 -7.25 3.48 -5.93
C LEU A 77 -8.76 3.67 -5.85
N LEU A 78 -9.54 2.59 -6.00
CA LEU A 78 -11.01 2.64 -5.86
C LEU A 78 -11.43 3.06 -4.46
N ASP A 79 -10.81 2.49 -3.42
CA ASP A 79 -11.11 2.82 -2.03
C ASP A 79 -10.83 4.32 -1.73
N ALA A 80 -9.76 4.88 -2.32
CA ALA A 80 -9.46 6.31 -2.22
C ALA A 80 -10.50 7.17 -2.97
N LEU A 81 -10.91 6.77 -4.18
CA LEU A 81 -11.96 7.46 -4.94
C LEU A 81 -13.31 7.45 -4.21
N ASP A 82 -13.67 6.32 -3.59
CA ASP A 82 -14.88 6.20 -2.76
C ASP A 82 -14.84 7.15 -1.57
N SER A 83 -13.69 7.21 -0.89
CA SER A 83 -13.48 8.10 0.25
C SER A 83 -13.60 9.57 -0.14
N LEU A 84 -12.98 9.98 -1.26
CA LEU A 84 -13.10 11.35 -1.78
C LEU A 84 -14.55 11.69 -2.15
N GLN A 85 -15.22 10.80 -2.89
CA GLN A 85 -16.59 11.01 -3.32
C GLN A 85 -17.55 11.13 -2.14
N ALA A 86 -17.39 10.31 -1.10
CA ALA A 86 -18.19 10.38 0.12
C ALA A 86 -18.02 11.71 0.87
N ARG A 87 -16.88 12.39 0.69
CA ARG A 87 -16.58 13.71 1.25
C ARG A 87 -16.98 14.87 0.33
N GLY A 88 -17.49 14.60 -0.88
CA GLY A 88 -17.74 15.62 -1.89
C GLY A 88 -16.45 16.21 -2.49
N ALA A 89 -15.33 15.52 -2.33
CA ALA A 89 -14.01 15.90 -2.84
C ALA A 89 -13.68 15.14 -4.13
N THR A 90 -12.60 15.55 -4.80
CA THR A 90 -12.22 15.01 -6.11
C THR A 90 -10.74 14.67 -6.21
N LEU A 91 -10.39 13.80 -7.16
CA LEU A 91 -9.01 13.45 -7.49
C LEU A 91 -8.60 14.14 -8.80
N GLN A 92 -7.41 14.73 -8.81
CA GLN A 92 -6.69 15.17 -10.00
C GLN A 92 -5.35 14.42 -10.09
N VAL A 93 -5.06 13.89 -11.28
CA VAL A 93 -3.76 13.31 -11.62
C VAL A 93 -3.10 14.24 -12.63
N LEU A 94 -1.81 14.53 -12.47
CA LEU A 94 -1.09 15.43 -13.37
C LEU A 94 -0.59 14.71 -14.63
N GLU A 95 -0.14 13.47 -14.52
CA GLU A 95 0.47 12.70 -15.61
C GLU A 95 -0.01 11.23 -15.62
N PRO A 96 -0.73 10.79 -16.67
CA PRO A 96 -1.45 11.66 -17.61
C PRO A 96 -2.49 12.50 -16.88
N GLU A 97 -2.91 13.62 -17.49
CA GLU A 97 -3.94 14.48 -16.89
C GLU A 97 -5.28 13.74 -16.79
N LEU A 98 -5.72 13.45 -15.56
CA LEU A 98 -6.98 12.75 -15.28
C LEU A 98 -7.73 13.44 -14.15
N SER A 99 -9.06 13.34 -14.18
CA SER A 99 -9.93 13.84 -13.12
C SER A 99 -10.99 12.81 -12.76
N SER A 100 -11.34 12.73 -11.47
CA SER A 100 -12.48 11.92 -11.00
C SER A 100 -13.83 12.62 -11.19
N GLN A 101 -13.89 13.79 -11.83
CA GLN A 101 -15.13 14.52 -12.09
C GLN A 101 -15.77 14.13 -13.43
N GLY A 102 -17.10 14.26 -13.49
CA GLY A 102 -17.86 14.19 -14.72
C GLY A 102 -17.80 12.82 -15.42
N ALA A 103 -17.87 12.85 -16.75
CA ALA A 103 -17.81 11.63 -17.57
C ALA A 103 -16.43 10.95 -17.51
N ALA A 104 -15.35 11.73 -17.51
CA ALA A 104 -13.99 11.22 -17.40
C ALA A 104 -13.78 10.44 -16.09
N GLY A 105 -14.29 10.95 -14.97
CA GLY A 105 -14.23 10.26 -13.68
C GLY A 105 -14.97 8.93 -13.64
N ARG A 106 -16.13 8.84 -14.31
CA ARG A 106 -16.86 7.57 -14.44
C ARG A 106 -16.07 6.54 -15.26
N THR A 107 -15.45 6.97 -16.35
CA THR A 107 -14.57 6.10 -17.15
C THR A 107 -13.35 5.64 -16.37
N LEU A 108 -12.68 6.56 -15.66
CA LEU A 108 -11.56 6.24 -14.79
C LEU A 108 -11.93 5.16 -13.77
N ARG A 109 -13.06 5.33 -13.08
CA ARG A 109 -13.56 4.35 -12.12
C ARG A 109 -13.85 2.99 -12.77
N ALA A 110 -14.47 2.96 -13.95
CA ALA A 110 -14.76 1.72 -14.66
C ALA A 110 -13.48 0.96 -15.05
N VAL A 111 -12.47 1.68 -15.54
CA VAL A 111 -11.16 1.08 -15.86
C VAL A 111 -10.48 0.55 -14.60
N LEU A 112 -10.49 1.32 -13.51
CA LEU A 112 -9.92 0.88 -12.24
C LEU A 112 -10.64 -0.35 -11.67
N GLN A 113 -11.95 -0.46 -11.86
CA GLN A 113 -12.72 -1.65 -11.50
C GLN A 113 -12.24 -2.88 -12.29
N ALA A 114 -12.12 -2.76 -13.61
CA ALA A 114 -11.60 -3.84 -14.44
C ALA A 114 -10.17 -4.25 -14.05
N VAL A 115 -9.32 -3.28 -13.70
CA VAL A 115 -7.96 -3.56 -13.19
C VAL A 115 -8.04 -4.30 -11.85
N ALA A 116 -8.84 -3.81 -10.90
CA ALA A 116 -8.98 -4.40 -9.57
C ALA A 116 -9.52 -5.85 -9.63
N ASP A 117 -10.41 -6.16 -10.58
CA ASP A 117 -10.94 -7.51 -10.78
C ASP A 117 -9.88 -8.48 -11.34
N LEU A 118 -8.88 -7.96 -12.06
CA LEU A 118 -7.74 -8.74 -12.58
C LEU A 118 -6.58 -8.84 -11.59
N GLU A 119 -6.55 -7.98 -10.56
CA GLU A 119 -5.54 -8.07 -9.51
C GLU A 119 -5.71 -9.35 -8.69
N PRO A 120 -4.61 -10.01 -8.28
CA PRO A 120 -4.70 -11.19 -7.44
C PRO A 120 -5.44 -10.87 -6.14
N ALA A 121 -6.46 -11.65 -5.82
CA ALA A 121 -7.26 -11.48 -4.61
C ALA A 121 -6.37 -11.58 -3.35
N GLY A 122 -6.05 -10.43 -2.76
CA GLY A 122 -5.47 -10.31 -1.43
C GLY A 122 -4.18 -9.49 -1.34
N PRO A 123 -3.78 -9.08 -0.13
CA PRO A 123 -2.61 -8.21 0.14
C PRO A 123 -1.23 -8.86 -0.18
N ASN A 124 -1.20 -9.96 -0.94
CA ASN A 124 -0.02 -10.78 -1.23
C ASN A 124 0.11 -11.10 -2.73
N GLY A 125 0.17 -10.07 -3.58
CA GLY A 125 0.77 -10.20 -4.91
C GLY A 125 2.24 -10.65 -4.88
N ARG A 126 2.88 -10.63 -3.71
CA ARG A 126 4.01 -11.52 -3.41
C ARG A 126 3.43 -12.87 -3.00
N ARG A 127 3.61 -13.91 -3.83
CA ARG A 127 3.55 -15.31 -3.37
C ARG A 127 4.11 -15.33 -1.95
N ARG A 128 3.28 -15.62 -0.95
CA ARG A 128 3.77 -15.92 0.39
C ARG A 128 4.77 -17.04 0.14
N ARG A 129 6.08 -16.74 0.20
CA ARG A 129 7.11 -17.74 -0.08
C ARG A 129 6.71 -18.92 0.81
N PRO A 130 6.42 -20.10 0.25
CA PRO A 130 5.86 -21.19 1.03
C PRO A 130 6.74 -21.31 2.28
N ALA A 131 6.12 -21.21 3.45
CA ALA A 131 6.86 -21.36 4.69
C ALA A 131 7.67 -22.66 4.56
N ALA A 132 8.98 -22.60 4.84
CA ALA A 132 9.88 -23.73 4.63
C ALA A 132 9.22 -25.05 5.11
N PRO A 133 9.32 -26.14 4.32
CA PRO A 133 8.63 -27.39 4.63
C PRO A 133 8.92 -27.79 6.07
N ALA A 134 7.87 -28.14 6.83
CA ALA A 134 8.03 -28.46 8.25
C ALA A 134 9.07 -29.57 8.43
N GLN A 135 9.10 -30.52 7.50
CA GLN A 135 10.08 -31.60 7.43
C GLN A 135 11.54 -31.13 7.44
N GLU A 136 11.89 -30.07 6.71
CA GLU A 136 13.26 -29.52 6.69
C GLU A 136 13.62 -28.84 8.01
N ILE A 137 12.69 -28.10 8.61
CA ILE A 137 12.86 -27.52 9.94
C ILE A 137 13.12 -28.63 10.97
N PHE A 138 12.36 -29.73 10.92
CA PHE A 138 12.54 -30.84 11.85
C PHE A 138 13.82 -31.63 11.59
N ALA A 139 14.22 -31.82 10.33
CA ALA A 139 15.47 -32.50 9.98
C ALA A 139 16.68 -31.72 10.53
N LEU A 140 16.70 -30.40 10.36
CA LEU A 140 17.76 -29.54 10.89
C LEU A 140 17.77 -29.49 12.42
N GLN A 141 16.59 -29.45 13.07
CA GLN A 141 16.49 -29.51 14.52
C GLN A 141 17.01 -30.86 15.07
N ARG A 142 16.67 -31.98 14.42
CA ARG A 142 17.19 -33.32 14.75
C ARG A 142 18.69 -33.44 14.56
N ALA A 143 19.25 -32.71 13.59
CA ALA A 143 20.68 -32.59 13.39
C ALA A 143 21.38 -31.65 14.40
N GLY A 144 20.66 -31.14 15.41
CA GLY A 144 21.21 -30.29 16.47
C GLY A 144 21.34 -28.81 16.12
N VAL A 145 20.80 -28.36 14.97
CA VAL A 145 20.84 -26.95 14.57
C VAL A 145 19.84 -26.16 15.40
N GLY A 146 20.28 -25.03 15.99
CA GLY A 146 19.42 -24.18 16.81
C GLY A 146 18.35 -23.43 15.99
N PRO A 147 17.17 -23.12 16.55
CA PRO A 147 16.04 -22.50 15.84
C PRO A 147 16.34 -21.17 15.13
N VAL A 148 17.26 -20.38 15.66
CA VAL A 148 17.70 -19.10 15.06
C VAL A 148 18.51 -19.34 13.78
N GLU A 149 19.40 -20.33 13.80
CA GLU A 149 20.23 -20.70 12.66
C GLU A 149 19.41 -21.40 11.58
N ILE A 150 18.41 -22.22 11.97
CA ILE A 150 17.42 -22.79 11.05
C ILE A 150 16.67 -21.68 10.31
N ALA A 151 16.19 -20.66 11.03
CA ALA A 151 15.48 -19.53 10.43
C ALA A 151 16.35 -18.80 9.39
N ARG A 152 17.64 -18.59 9.70
CA ARG A 152 18.62 -17.97 8.82
C ARG A 152 18.86 -18.81 7.56
N ARG A 153 19.11 -20.12 7.71
CA ARG A 153 19.39 -21.04 6.59
C ARG A 153 18.22 -21.20 5.64
N LEU A 154 17.00 -21.22 6.17
CA LEU A 154 15.78 -21.44 5.38
C LEU A 154 15.12 -20.14 4.90
N GLY A 155 15.67 -18.97 5.26
CA GLY A 155 15.12 -17.67 4.85
C GLY A 155 13.70 -17.42 5.38
N VAL A 156 13.41 -17.85 6.61
CA VAL A 156 12.10 -17.68 7.29
C VAL A 156 12.25 -16.95 8.62
N SER A 157 11.15 -16.43 9.18
CA SER A 157 11.19 -15.78 10.49
C SER A 157 11.40 -16.80 11.62
N ARG A 158 12.10 -16.39 12.69
CA ARG A 158 12.26 -17.20 13.92
C ARG A 158 10.91 -17.67 14.47
N MET A 159 9.89 -16.81 14.40
CA MET A 159 8.53 -17.12 14.84
C MET A 159 7.89 -18.27 14.04
N THR A 160 8.22 -18.38 12.74
CA THR A 160 7.75 -19.48 11.89
C THR A 160 8.33 -20.83 12.33
N VAL A 161 9.61 -20.85 12.69
CA VAL A 161 10.30 -22.06 13.21
C VAL A 161 9.68 -22.49 14.54
N TRP A 162 9.61 -21.57 15.52
CA TRP A 162 9.03 -21.86 16.84
C TRP A 162 7.59 -22.36 16.78
N ARG A 163 6.74 -21.74 15.95
CA ARG A 163 5.35 -22.18 15.78
C ARG A 163 5.24 -23.63 15.29
N LYS A 164 6.11 -24.03 14.35
CA LYS A 164 6.11 -25.38 13.77
C LYS A 164 6.69 -26.43 14.74
N LEU A 165 7.72 -26.08 15.50
CA LEU A 165 8.26 -26.95 16.56
C LEU A 165 7.21 -27.21 17.65
N LYS A 166 6.57 -26.15 18.15
CA LYS A 166 5.56 -26.23 19.22
C LYS A 166 4.30 -27.00 18.79
N ALA A 167 3.89 -26.87 17.52
CA ALA A 167 2.72 -27.59 16.99
C ALA A 167 2.90 -29.12 17.00
N VAL A 168 4.13 -29.63 16.91
CA VAL A 168 4.41 -31.08 16.98
C VAL A 168 4.56 -31.56 18.42
N GLU A 169 5.14 -30.74 19.30
CA GLU A 169 5.20 -31.05 20.74
C GLU A 169 3.81 -31.18 21.34
N GLY A 170 2.88 -30.30 20.96
CA GLY A 170 1.48 -30.38 21.40
C GLY A 170 0.65 -31.50 20.74
N ALA A 171 1.14 -32.13 19.67
CA ALA A 171 0.47 -33.27 19.02
C ALA A 171 1.01 -34.63 19.49
N ARG A 172 2.06 -34.64 20.31
CA ARG A 172 2.67 -35.84 20.91
C ARG A 172 2.38 -35.97 22.41
N ALA A 173 1.69 -34.99 22.99
CA ALA A 173 1.13 -35.02 24.34
C ALA A 173 -0.34 -35.44 24.26
#